data_AF-A0A2S8G9Z5-F1
#
_entry.id   AF-A0A2S8G9Z5-F1
#
_cell.length_a   1.000
_cell.length_b   1.000
_cell.length_c   1.000
_cell.angle_alpha   90.00
_cell.angle_beta   90.00
_cell.angle_gamma   90.00
#
_symmetry.space_group_name_H-M   'P 1'
#
loop_
_entity.id
_entity.type
_entity.pdbx_description
1 polymer ?
#
loop_
_entity_poly.entity_id
_entity_poly.type
_entity_poly.pdbx_seq_one_letter_code
_entity_poly.pdbx_strand_id
1 'polypeptide(L)'
;MLKRTKVAATIGPSCCQTDTLENIVRAGADACLLDLTNGSREDWQTWYDVIREVEGLVKQPVAILARLNSDNGNFSLEDAVAAGVLDWISQQEIEYVTTSASQGSRSIQQVREALDRAGSQAAILARLDNGSNYRDIDSIIQASDGVIVTSTGLSELEKWSIPVMQKMVARQCQIGAKPCVVQRGVLSSMRHALEPTDGEVFDIANIVFDHADAILLGNETATGDYPTEAVEVVSKTVIATESLMEITDRPIKVGFGQPPNTAALAYSIRHILKMQEIAAVGVYSQTTATAGLIAKNWIDCPILALSNIPTTVRQMGIYHGVVSRQMKAPTSTAEMLTSTTSIAKQIGLVAPGDRMIVVSELPLHTGENANAFVIETIR
;
A
#
# COMPACT_ATOMS: atom_id res chain seq x y z
N MET A 1 19.04 -4.32 5.07
CA MET A 1 18.19 -4.42 3.87
C MET A 1 16.90 -3.64 4.16
N LEU A 2 16.39 -2.85 3.22
CA LEU A 2 15.13 -2.13 3.38
C LEU A 2 13.96 -3.11 3.16
N LYS A 3 12.98 -3.10 4.06
CA LYS A 3 11.73 -3.88 3.95
C LYS A 3 10.89 -3.38 2.77
N ARG A 4 10.50 -4.27 1.84
CA ARG A 4 9.72 -3.90 0.64
C ARG A 4 8.21 -4.13 0.82
N THR A 5 7.77 -5.30 1.27
CA THR A 5 6.38 -5.55 1.63
C THR A 5 6.01 -4.72 2.86
N LYS A 6 4.92 -3.99 2.75
CA LYS A 6 4.44 -3.02 3.73
C LYS A 6 3.66 -3.70 4.84
N VAL A 7 3.54 -3.03 5.98
CA VAL A 7 2.74 -3.51 7.11
C VAL A 7 1.74 -2.43 7.48
N ALA A 8 0.47 -2.81 7.58
CA ALA A 8 -0.58 -1.95 8.08
C ALA A 8 -1.09 -2.48 9.41
N ALA A 9 -1.34 -1.60 10.38
CA ALA A 9 -1.87 -1.93 11.70
C ALA A 9 -3.31 -1.41 11.83
N THR A 10 -4.20 -2.19 12.43
CA THR A 10 -5.55 -1.73 12.75
C THR A 10 -5.54 -1.01 14.09
N ILE A 11 -6.04 0.23 14.11
CA ILE A 11 -6.16 1.00 15.33
C ILE A 11 -7.30 0.46 16.18
N GLY A 12 -7.07 0.37 17.48
CA GLY A 12 -8.07 -0.01 18.46
C GLY A 12 -7.60 0.28 19.88
N PRO A 13 -8.34 -0.18 20.91
CA PRO A 13 -8.04 0.11 22.31
C PRO A 13 -6.61 -0.23 22.75
N SER A 14 -5.97 -1.23 22.15
CA SER A 14 -4.61 -1.64 22.51
C SER A 14 -3.52 -0.70 21.96
N CYS A 15 -3.83 0.16 20.99
CA CYS A 15 -2.83 0.96 20.28
C CYS A 15 -3.26 2.39 19.93
N CYS A 16 -4.34 2.89 20.50
CA CYS A 16 -4.84 4.25 20.24
C CYS A 16 -4.12 5.36 21.01
N GLN A 17 -3.10 5.03 21.82
CA GLN A 17 -2.25 6.00 22.52
C GLN A 17 -1.01 6.33 21.70
N THR A 18 -0.57 7.60 21.73
CA THR A 18 0.58 8.12 20.96
C THR A 18 1.84 7.28 21.15
N ASP A 19 2.23 6.97 22.40
CA ASP A 19 3.46 6.20 22.68
C ASP A 19 3.42 4.79 22.07
N THR A 20 2.29 4.08 22.21
CA THR A 20 2.13 2.73 21.67
C THR A 20 2.10 2.75 20.15
N LEU A 21 1.40 3.71 19.56
CA LEU A 21 1.34 3.85 18.10
C LEU A 21 2.70 4.25 17.52
N GLU A 22 3.45 5.13 18.19
CA GLU A 22 4.83 5.44 17.82
C GLU A 22 5.70 4.18 17.81
N ASN A 23 5.60 3.35 18.84
CA ASN A 23 6.32 2.07 18.90
C ASN A 23 5.92 1.14 17.75
N ILE A 24 4.63 1.06 17.40
CA ILE A 24 4.14 0.28 16.26
C ILE A 24 4.72 0.79 14.93
N VAL A 25 4.71 2.10 14.69
CA VAL A 25 5.27 2.68 13.46
C VAL A 25 6.79 2.45 13.41
N ARG A 26 7.50 2.61 14.52
CA ARG A 26 8.94 2.32 14.62
C ARG A 26 9.27 0.84 14.47
N ALA A 27 8.40 -0.06 14.91
CA ALA A 27 8.53 -1.50 14.70
C ALA A 27 8.33 -1.90 13.23
N GLY A 28 7.72 -1.02 12.43
CA GLY A 28 7.68 -1.12 10.97
C GLY A 28 6.29 -0.98 10.36
N ALA A 29 5.27 -0.45 11.05
CA ALA A 29 4.00 -0.14 10.39
C ALA A 29 4.16 1.06 9.42
N ASP A 30 3.70 0.89 8.19
CA ASP A 30 3.69 1.90 7.13
C ASP A 30 2.32 2.60 6.99
N ALA A 31 1.26 1.98 7.53
CA ALA A 31 -0.11 2.49 7.43
C ALA A 31 -0.97 2.07 8.64
N CYS A 32 -2.03 2.84 8.87
CA CYS A 32 -3.01 2.60 9.93
C CYS A 32 -4.40 2.41 9.34
N LEU A 33 -5.11 1.37 9.75
CA LEU A 33 -6.51 1.17 9.44
C LEU A 33 -7.36 1.72 10.60
N LEU A 34 -8.21 2.69 10.27
CA LEU A 34 -9.28 3.18 11.14
C LEU A 34 -10.58 2.45 10.78
N ASP A 35 -11.12 1.70 11.74
CA ASP A 35 -12.39 1.03 11.55
C ASP A 35 -13.55 1.95 11.95
N LEU A 36 -14.16 2.63 10.97
CA LEU A 36 -15.27 3.56 11.21
C LEU A 36 -16.60 2.85 11.52
N THR A 37 -16.62 1.52 11.57
CA THR A 37 -17.75 0.77 12.12
C THR A 37 -17.76 0.77 13.65
N ASN A 38 -16.61 1.09 14.25
CA ASN A 38 -16.42 1.14 15.70
C ASN A 38 -16.25 2.58 16.16
N GLY A 39 -16.78 2.91 17.34
CA GLY A 39 -16.62 4.22 17.94
C GLY A 39 -17.51 5.30 17.32
N SER A 40 -17.43 6.48 17.91
CA SER A 40 -18.13 7.70 17.51
C SER A 40 -17.24 8.58 16.63
N ARG A 41 -17.82 9.64 16.05
CA ARG A 41 -17.06 10.66 15.31
C ARG A 41 -15.94 11.30 16.15
N GLU A 42 -16.13 11.42 17.47
CA GLU A 42 -15.12 11.94 18.39
C GLU A 42 -13.94 10.97 18.54
N ASP A 43 -14.23 9.66 18.60
CA ASP A 43 -13.20 8.62 18.67
C ASP A 43 -12.37 8.61 17.37
N TRP A 44 -13.03 8.68 16.21
CA TRP A 44 -12.34 8.72 14.91
C TRP A 44 -11.42 9.93 14.79
N GLN A 45 -11.87 11.10 15.26
CA GLN A 45 -11.05 12.30 15.27
C GLN A 45 -9.84 12.13 16.17
N THR A 46 -10.03 11.60 17.38
CA THR A 46 -8.95 11.32 18.32
C THR A 46 -7.90 10.39 17.71
N TRP A 47 -8.33 9.29 17.08
CA TRP A 47 -7.43 8.34 16.44
C TRP A 47 -6.69 8.95 15.25
N TYR A 48 -7.38 9.75 14.43
CA TYR A 48 -6.77 10.49 13.33
C TYR A 48 -5.68 11.45 13.82
N ASP A 49 -5.98 12.22 14.87
CA ASP A 49 -5.05 13.19 15.43
C ASP A 49 -3.80 12.50 16.00
N VAL A 50 -3.98 11.36 16.69
CA VAL A 50 -2.86 10.53 17.19
C VAL A 50 -2.00 9.99 16.04
N ILE A 51 -2.59 9.51 14.93
CA ILE A 51 -1.82 9.06 13.76
C ILE A 51 -1.00 10.22 13.18
N ARG A 52 -1.60 11.40 13.03
CA ARG A 52 -0.91 12.58 12.46
C ARG A 52 0.17 13.14 13.40
N GLU A 53 -0.04 13.07 14.72
CA GLU A 53 0.98 13.37 15.72
C GLU A 53 2.17 12.42 15.57
N VAL A 54 1.93 11.12 15.56
CA VAL A 54 2.98 10.09 15.40
C VAL A 54 3.71 10.26 14.08
N GLU A 55 3.02 10.52 12.97
CA GLU A 55 3.63 10.83 11.67
C GLU A 55 4.66 11.97 11.77
N GLY A 56 4.34 13.03 12.52
CA GLY A 56 5.23 14.15 12.81
C GLY A 56 6.43 13.77 13.68
N LEU A 57 6.22 12.92 14.69
CA LEU A 57 7.28 12.43 15.60
C LEU A 57 8.27 11.50 14.89
N VAL A 58 7.77 10.57 14.07
CA VAL A 58 8.62 9.62 13.34
C VAL A 58 9.24 10.23 12.08
N LYS A 59 8.68 11.33 11.56
CA LYS A 59 9.10 12.02 10.33
C LYS A 59 9.08 11.11 9.10
N GLN A 60 8.09 10.24 9.03
CA GLN A 60 7.84 9.33 7.92
C GLN A 60 6.36 9.35 7.58
N PRO A 61 5.98 9.28 6.30
CA PRO A 61 4.57 9.29 5.91
C PRO A 61 3.87 8.03 6.41
N VAL A 62 2.70 8.20 7.04
CA VAL A 62 1.84 7.12 7.51
C VAL A 62 0.48 7.25 6.81
N ALA A 63 0.12 6.24 6.01
CA ALA A 63 -1.15 6.24 5.29
C ALA A 63 -2.31 5.86 6.20
N ILE A 64 -3.48 6.47 5.99
CA ILE A 64 -4.71 6.10 6.69
C ILE A 64 -5.66 5.38 5.74
N LEU A 65 -6.09 4.18 6.16
CA LEU A 65 -7.15 3.39 5.54
C LEU A 65 -8.41 3.51 6.41
N ALA A 66 -9.45 4.18 5.92
CA ALA A 66 -10.73 4.28 6.59
C ALA A 66 -11.67 3.15 6.12
N ARG A 67 -12.07 2.24 7.00
CA ARG A 67 -13.04 1.19 6.67
C ARG A 67 -14.46 1.75 6.78
N LEU A 68 -15.20 1.69 5.68
CA LEU A 68 -16.62 2.07 5.67
C LEU A 68 -17.47 1.00 6.33
N ASN A 69 -18.58 1.45 6.90
CA ASN A 69 -19.61 0.55 7.42
C ASN A 69 -20.27 -0.25 6.29
N SER A 70 -20.49 -1.53 6.55
CA SER A 70 -21.20 -2.43 5.66
C SER A 70 -22.16 -3.30 6.46
N ASP A 71 -23.43 -2.93 6.50
CA ASP A 71 -24.47 -3.76 7.10
C ASP A 71 -24.64 -5.03 6.25
N ASN A 72 -24.53 -6.20 6.89
CA ASN A 72 -24.56 -7.52 6.24
C ASN A 72 -23.58 -7.65 5.05
N GLY A 73 -22.47 -6.91 5.08
CA GLY A 73 -21.46 -6.92 4.02
C GLY A 73 -21.79 -6.06 2.80
N ASN A 74 -22.88 -5.28 2.80
CA ASN A 74 -23.20 -4.32 1.75
C ASN A 74 -22.94 -2.89 2.23
N PHE A 75 -22.23 -2.10 1.43
CA PHE A 75 -22.18 -0.66 1.64
C PHE A 75 -23.58 -0.07 1.43
N SER A 76 -24.11 0.55 2.48
CA SER A 76 -25.34 1.33 2.41
C SER A 76 -24.98 2.81 2.44
N LEU A 77 -25.21 3.47 1.31
CA LEU A 77 -25.00 4.91 1.19
C LEU A 77 -25.85 5.67 2.21
N GLU A 78 -27.08 5.21 2.46
CA GLU A 78 -28.00 5.84 3.41
C GLU A 78 -27.43 5.79 4.82
N ASP A 79 -26.88 4.66 5.26
CA ASP A 79 -26.30 4.51 6.59
C ASP A 79 -25.00 5.31 6.73
N ALA A 80 -24.16 5.33 5.69
CA ALA A 80 -22.93 6.12 5.69
C ALA A 80 -23.19 7.63 5.75
N VAL A 81 -24.25 8.09 5.10
CA VAL A 81 -24.71 9.49 5.17
C VAL A 81 -25.35 9.77 6.53
N ALA A 82 -26.21 8.88 7.03
CA ALA A 82 -26.88 9.03 8.32
C ALA A 82 -25.88 9.07 9.49
N ALA A 83 -24.82 8.28 9.43
CA ALA A 83 -23.74 8.26 10.42
C ALA A 83 -22.73 9.42 10.26
N GLY A 84 -22.87 10.26 9.23
CA GLY A 84 -21.95 11.38 8.97
C GLY A 84 -20.52 10.94 8.59
N VAL A 85 -20.34 9.68 8.20
CA VAL A 85 -19.02 9.10 7.88
C VAL A 85 -18.39 9.81 6.68
N LEU A 86 -19.17 10.03 5.62
CA LEU A 86 -18.67 10.68 4.40
C LEU A 86 -18.30 12.15 4.61
N ASP A 87 -19.03 12.85 5.48
CA ASP A 87 -18.73 14.23 5.88
C ASP A 87 -17.44 14.30 6.70
N TRP A 88 -17.22 13.34 7.60
CA TRP A 88 -15.94 13.26 8.31
C TRP A 88 -14.78 12.94 7.37
N ILE A 89 -14.93 11.97 6.47
CA ILE A 89 -13.89 11.61 5.49
C ILE A 89 -13.53 12.78 4.57
N SER A 90 -14.48 13.62 4.17
CA SER A 90 -14.19 14.77 3.28
C SER A 90 -13.49 15.93 4.00
N GLN A 91 -13.62 16.01 5.33
CA GLN A 91 -12.95 17.02 6.15
C GLN A 91 -11.51 16.64 6.51
N GLN A 92 -11.16 15.35 6.39
CA GLN A 92 -9.86 14.83 6.77
C GLN A 92 -9.02 14.42 5.56
N GLU A 93 -7.70 14.47 5.70
CA GLU A 93 -6.78 13.92 4.71
C GLU A 93 -6.72 12.38 4.84
N ILE A 94 -7.68 11.68 4.24
CA ILE A 94 -7.75 10.21 4.20
C ILE A 94 -7.21 9.70 2.86
N GLU A 95 -6.21 8.82 2.92
CA GLU A 95 -5.57 8.28 1.71
C GLU A 95 -6.41 7.21 1.04
N TYR A 96 -6.96 6.30 1.85
CA TYR A 96 -7.70 5.13 1.38
C TYR A 96 -9.01 4.96 2.11
N VAL A 97 -10.03 4.53 1.37
CA VAL A 97 -11.31 4.08 1.88
C VAL A 97 -11.46 2.61 1.53
N THR A 98 -11.82 1.76 2.50
CA THR A 98 -12.00 0.33 2.28
C THR A 98 -13.48 -0.04 2.34
N THR A 99 -13.94 -0.87 1.41
CA THR A 99 -15.35 -1.28 1.31
C THR A 99 -15.46 -2.72 0.84
N SER A 100 -16.51 -3.43 1.26
CA SER A 100 -16.82 -4.78 0.79
C SER A 100 -17.25 -4.75 -0.68
N ALA A 101 -16.70 -5.67 -1.48
CA ALA A 101 -17.07 -5.85 -2.89
C ALA A 101 -18.23 -6.85 -3.09
N SER A 102 -19.17 -6.92 -2.15
CA SER A 102 -20.28 -7.89 -2.15
C SER A 102 -21.11 -7.96 -3.44
N GLN A 103 -21.29 -6.83 -4.14
CA GLN A 103 -21.97 -6.72 -5.45
C GLN A 103 -20.97 -6.54 -6.60
N GLY A 104 -19.73 -7.00 -6.43
CA GLY A 104 -18.65 -6.86 -7.41
C GLY A 104 -18.27 -5.40 -7.64
N SER A 105 -18.03 -5.05 -8.91
CA SER A 105 -17.63 -3.69 -9.32
C SER A 105 -18.69 -2.63 -9.02
N ARG A 106 -19.98 -3.02 -8.89
CA ARG A 106 -21.07 -2.08 -8.57
C ARG A 106 -20.91 -1.45 -7.20
N SER A 107 -20.52 -2.22 -6.18
CA SER A 107 -20.25 -1.68 -4.84
C SER A 107 -19.18 -0.58 -4.87
N ILE A 108 -18.17 -0.76 -5.72
CA ILE A 108 -17.05 0.18 -5.84
C ILE A 108 -17.51 1.47 -6.54
N GLN A 109 -18.33 1.36 -7.58
CA GLN A 109 -18.92 2.51 -8.27
C GLN A 109 -19.82 3.34 -7.32
N GLN A 110 -20.65 2.69 -6.51
CA GLN A 110 -21.50 3.36 -5.53
C GLN A 110 -20.69 4.15 -4.51
N VAL A 111 -19.58 3.58 -4.01
CA VAL A 111 -18.68 4.28 -3.09
C VAL A 111 -17.95 5.43 -3.79
N ARG A 112 -17.52 5.26 -5.04
CA ARG A 112 -16.91 6.35 -5.82
C ARG A 112 -17.85 7.53 -5.97
N GLU A 113 -19.09 7.29 -6.39
CA GLU A 113 -20.13 8.32 -6.51
C GLU A 113 -20.46 9.00 -5.17
N ALA A 114 -20.33 8.27 -4.05
CA ALA A 114 -20.51 8.81 -2.71
C ALA A 114 -19.38 9.76 -2.33
N LEU A 115 -18.12 9.34 -2.54
CA LEU A 115 -16.93 10.14 -2.25
C LEU A 115 -16.87 11.39 -3.12
N ASP A 116 -17.19 11.26 -4.41
CA ASP A 116 -17.23 12.38 -5.36
C ASP A 116 -18.25 13.45 -4.93
N ARG A 117 -19.44 13.04 -4.48
CA ARG A 117 -20.46 13.94 -3.92
C ARG A 117 -20.03 14.60 -2.62
N ALA A 118 -19.25 13.90 -1.80
CA ALA A 118 -18.68 14.45 -0.58
C ALA A 118 -17.43 15.33 -0.84
N GLY A 119 -16.89 15.33 -2.06
CA GLY A 119 -15.67 16.07 -2.41
C GLY A 119 -14.37 15.37 -1.99
N SER A 120 -14.41 14.08 -1.66
CA SER A 120 -13.24 13.29 -1.27
C SER A 120 -12.61 12.60 -2.48
N GLN A 121 -11.27 12.65 -2.56
CA GLN A 121 -10.47 11.97 -3.59
C GLN A 121 -9.76 10.72 -3.05
N ALA A 122 -10.24 10.17 -1.93
CA ALA A 122 -9.65 8.98 -1.34
C ALA A 122 -9.69 7.79 -2.33
N ALA A 123 -8.61 7.00 -2.33
CA ALA A 123 -8.51 5.82 -3.16
C ALA A 123 -9.35 4.67 -2.55
N ILE A 124 -9.99 3.85 -3.37
CA ILE A 124 -10.88 2.79 -2.89
C ILE A 124 -10.17 1.43 -2.91
N LEU A 125 -10.02 0.80 -1.75
CA LEU A 125 -9.56 -0.58 -1.62
C LEU A 125 -10.76 -1.52 -1.47
N ALA A 126 -10.97 -2.36 -2.48
CA ALA A 126 -12.05 -3.34 -2.51
C ALA A 126 -11.71 -4.56 -1.64
N ARG A 127 -12.48 -4.81 -0.59
CA ARG A 127 -12.34 -6.00 0.25
C ARG A 127 -13.04 -7.19 -0.39
N LEU A 128 -12.32 -8.30 -0.53
CA LEU A 128 -12.80 -9.55 -1.08
C LEU A 128 -13.40 -10.41 0.04
N ASP A 129 -14.55 -9.99 0.56
CA ASP A 129 -15.21 -10.62 1.71
C ASP A 129 -16.10 -11.82 1.35
N ASN A 130 -16.39 -12.06 0.07
CA ASN A 130 -17.22 -13.17 -0.40
C ASN A 130 -16.54 -14.01 -1.48
N GLY A 131 -16.85 -15.31 -1.53
CA GLY A 131 -16.34 -16.27 -2.51
C GLY A 131 -16.74 -15.93 -3.95
N SER A 132 -17.86 -15.22 -4.16
CA SER A 132 -18.27 -14.70 -5.48
C SER A 132 -17.27 -13.68 -6.04
N ASN A 133 -16.57 -12.92 -5.20
CA ASN A 133 -15.63 -11.88 -5.65
C ASN A 133 -14.50 -12.44 -6.50
N TYR A 134 -14.09 -13.69 -6.24
CA TYR A 134 -13.01 -14.34 -6.97
C TYR A 134 -13.39 -14.71 -8.42
N ARG A 135 -14.70 -14.80 -8.72
CA ARG A 135 -15.19 -15.01 -10.09
C ARG A 135 -15.16 -13.72 -10.93
N ASP A 136 -15.38 -12.58 -10.29
CA ASP A 136 -15.48 -11.26 -10.93
C ASP A 136 -14.24 -10.39 -10.68
N ILE A 137 -13.12 -11.00 -10.28
CA ILE A 137 -11.94 -10.31 -9.74
C ILE A 137 -11.38 -9.24 -10.67
N ASP A 138 -11.34 -9.51 -11.98
CA ASP A 138 -10.80 -8.57 -12.97
C ASP A 138 -11.63 -7.28 -13.02
N SER A 139 -12.95 -7.40 -12.93
CA SER A 139 -13.87 -6.26 -12.93
C SER A 139 -13.78 -5.44 -11.65
N ILE A 140 -13.61 -6.11 -10.50
CA ILE A 140 -13.43 -5.47 -9.19
C ILE A 140 -12.11 -4.71 -9.17
N ILE A 141 -11.02 -5.35 -9.61
CA ILE A 141 -9.71 -4.70 -9.73
C ILE A 141 -9.83 -3.52 -10.68
N GLN A 142 -10.44 -3.64 -11.86
CA GLN A 142 -10.56 -2.52 -12.79
C GLN A 142 -11.33 -1.32 -12.20
N ALA A 143 -12.38 -1.56 -11.40
CA ALA A 143 -13.19 -0.50 -10.79
C ALA A 143 -12.60 0.12 -9.52
N SER A 144 -11.68 -0.56 -8.83
CA SER A 144 -11.08 -0.12 -7.55
C SER A 144 -9.68 0.48 -7.74
N ASP A 145 -9.09 1.06 -6.70
CA ASP A 145 -7.68 1.50 -6.71
C ASP A 145 -6.74 0.44 -6.11
N GLY A 146 -7.29 -0.69 -5.67
CA GLY A 146 -6.58 -1.78 -5.03
C GLY A 146 -7.55 -2.76 -4.38
N VAL A 147 -7.03 -3.87 -3.88
CA VAL A 147 -7.86 -4.88 -3.22
C VAL A 147 -7.27 -5.32 -1.89
N ILE A 148 -8.14 -5.78 -1.01
CA ILE A 148 -7.79 -6.44 0.25
C ILE A 148 -8.31 -7.88 0.19
N VAL A 149 -7.41 -8.85 0.17
CA VAL A 149 -7.74 -10.28 0.29
C VAL A 149 -8.03 -10.57 1.76
N THR A 150 -9.27 -10.96 2.08
CA THR A 150 -9.69 -11.22 3.46
C THR A 150 -9.84 -12.71 3.74
N SER A 151 -9.66 -13.10 5.01
CA SER A 151 -9.93 -14.47 5.46
C SER A 151 -11.38 -14.89 5.21
N THR A 152 -12.33 -13.96 5.41
CA THR A 152 -13.77 -14.20 5.24
C THR A 152 -14.08 -14.68 3.82
N GLY A 153 -13.65 -13.94 2.80
CA GLY A 153 -13.96 -14.34 1.42
C GLY A 153 -13.27 -15.61 0.97
N LEU A 154 -12.04 -15.87 1.43
CA LEU A 154 -11.35 -17.12 1.14
C LEU A 154 -11.99 -18.32 1.85
N SER A 155 -12.56 -18.13 3.04
CA SER A 155 -13.17 -19.21 3.81
C SER A 155 -14.46 -19.77 3.19
N GLU A 156 -15.10 -19.01 2.28
CA GLU A 156 -16.24 -19.48 1.48
C GLU A 156 -15.83 -20.41 0.31
N LEU A 157 -14.53 -20.59 0.07
CA LEU A 157 -13.98 -21.42 -1.00
C LEU A 157 -13.54 -22.80 -0.50
N GLU A 158 -13.30 -23.71 -1.44
CA GLU A 158 -12.71 -25.02 -1.13
C GLU A 158 -11.29 -24.86 -0.56
N LYS A 159 -10.98 -25.61 0.51
CA LYS A 159 -9.75 -25.41 1.30
C LYS A 159 -8.46 -25.46 0.48
N TRP A 160 -8.36 -26.39 -0.46
CA TRP A 160 -7.19 -26.52 -1.34
C TRP A 160 -7.08 -25.41 -2.40
N SER A 161 -8.17 -24.68 -2.67
CA SER A 161 -8.17 -23.55 -3.61
C SER A 161 -7.67 -22.25 -2.98
N ILE A 162 -7.73 -22.13 -1.65
CA ILE A 162 -7.39 -20.88 -0.92
C ILE A 162 -6.01 -20.33 -1.30
N PRO A 163 -4.91 -21.12 -1.27
CA PRO A 163 -3.58 -20.60 -1.63
C PRO A 163 -3.48 -20.20 -3.10
N VAL A 164 -4.21 -20.91 -3.98
CA VAL A 164 -4.22 -20.64 -5.43
C VAL A 164 -4.92 -19.33 -5.72
N MET A 165 -6.04 -19.07 -5.03
CA MET A 165 -6.85 -17.87 -5.23
C MET A 165 -6.14 -16.61 -4.74
N GLN A 166 -5.44 -16.66 -3.60
CA GLN A 166 -4.61 -15.52 -3.16
C GLN A 166 -3.53 -15.19 -4.21
N LYS A 167 -2.81 -16.20 -4.70
CA LYS A 167 -1.78 -16.05 -5.74
C LYS A 167 -2.37 -15.47 -7.03
N MET A 168 -3.56 -15.93 -7.41
CA MET A 168 -4.29 -15.41 -8.57
C MET A 168 -4.63 -13.93 -8.38
N VAL A 169 -5.15 -13.52 -7.22
CA VAL A 169 -5.47 -12.11 -6.94
C VAL A 169 -4.22 -11.23 -7.00
N ALA A 170 -3.14 -11.62 -6.32
CA ALA A 170 -1.88 -10.89 -6.38
C ALA A 170 -1.37 -10.73 -7.83
N ARG A 171 -1.55 -11.78 -8.65
CA ARG A 171 -1.22 -11.73 -10.07
C ARG A 171 -2.12 -10.79 -10.87
N GLN A 172 -3.43 -10.78 -10.62
CA GLN A 172 -4.33 -9.85 -11.33
C GLN A 172 -4.10 -8.40 -10.90
N CYS A 173 -3.76 -8.15 -9.64
CA CYS A 173 -3.33 -6.85 -9.14
C CYS A 173 -2.05 -6.36 -9.83
N GLN A 174 -1.09 -7.27 -10.08
CA GLN A 174 0.10 -6.95 -10.89
C GLN A 174 -0.30 -6.51 -12.31
N ILE A 175 -1.20 -7.26 -12.96
CA ILE A 175 -1.71 -6.95 -14.30
C ILE A 175 -2.49 -5.63 -14.32
N GLY A 176 -3.24 -5.32 -13.27
CA GLY A 176 -4.00 -4.07 -13.14
C GLY A 176 -3.15 -2.87 -12.74
N ALA A 177 -1.87 -3.07 -12.37
CA ALA A 177 -1.02 -2.07 -11.70
C ALA A 177 -1.62 -1.50 -10.39
N LYS A 178 -2.30 -2.35 -9.59
CA LYS A 178 -3.01 -1.94 -8.35
C LYS A 178 -2.51 -2.69 -7.12
N PRO A 179 -2.37 -2.05 -5.95
CA PRO A 179 -1.93 -2.71 -4.73
C PRO A 179 -2.83 -3.90 -4.34
N CYS A 180 -2.18 -4.95 -3.82
CA CYS A 180 -2.79 -6.13 -3.23
C CYS A 180 -2.41 -6.16 -1.75
N VAL A 181 -3.38 -5.96 -0.88
CA VAL A 181 -3.22 -6.04 0.58
C VAL A 181 -3.78 -7.38 1.05
N VAL A 182 -3.11 -8.04 2.00
CA VAL A 182 -3.59 -9.30 2.57
C VAL A 182 -3.94 -9.10 4.04
N GLN A 183 -5.19 -9.43 4.41
CA GLN A 183 -5.72 -9.35 5.77
C GLN A 183 -6.39 -10.68 6.14
N ARG A 184 -5.60 -11.67 6.58
CA ARG A 184 -6.12 -13.03 6.89
C ARG A 184 -6.00 -13.46 8.36
N GLY A 185 -5.63 -12.55 9.26
CA GLY A 185 -5.33 -12.90 10.65
C GLY A 185 -4.08 -13.77 10.74
N VAL A 186 -3.02 -13.35 10.05
CA VAL A 186 -1.78 -14.13 9.87
C VAL A 186 -1.02 -14.35 11.18
N LEU A 187 -1.32 -13.60 12.23
CA LEU A 187 -0.71 -13.71 13.55
C LEU A 187 -1.79 -13.87 14.64
N SER A 188 -2.84 -14.62 14.35
CA SER A 188 -3.98 -14.81 15.25
C SER A 188 -3.59 -15.26 16.68
N SER A 189 -2.54 -16.07 16.83
CA SER A 189 -2.04 -16.53 18.13
C SER A 189 -1.44 -15.39 18.96
N MET A 190 -0.80 -14.43 18.30
CA MET A 190 -0.12 -13.30 18.94
C MET A 190 -1.06 -12.27 19.56
N ARG A 191 -2.38 -12.48 19.43
CA ARG A 191 -3.33 -11.73 20.23
C ARG A 191 -3.09 -11.91 21.73
N HIS A 192 -2.69 -13.12 22.14
CA HIS A 192 -2.48 -13.49 23.55
C HIS A 192 -1.10 -14.11 23.82
N ALA A 193 -0.31 -14.36 22.77
CA ALA A 193 1.04 -14.90 22.88
C ALA A 193 2.08 -13.88 22.40
N LEU A 194 3.24 -13.85 23.06
CA LEU A 194 4.35 -12.98 22.65
C LEU A 194 5.06 -13.48 21.39
N GLU A 195 4.96 -14.78 21.10
CA GLU A 195 5.62 -15.43 19.96
C GLU A 195 4.59 -16.08 19.03
N PRO A 196 4.81 -16.03 17.71
CA PRO A 196 3.96 -16.70 16.73
C PRO A 196 4.23 -18.21 16.69
N THR A 197 3.34 -18.93 16.04
CA THR A 197 3.63 -20.32 15.64
C THR A 197 4.48 -20.38 14.37
N ASP A 198 5.22 -21.48 14.16
CA ASP A 198 5.96 -21.71 12.91
C ASP A 198 5.05 -21.60 11.68
N GLY A 199 3.82 -22.12 11.77
CA GLY A 199 2.84 -22.07 10.68
C GLY A 199 2.45 -20.65 10.28
N GLU A 200 2.31 -19.75 11.25
CA GLU A 200 2.02 -18.33 11.00
C GLU A 200 3.21 -17.62 10.35
N VAL A 201 4.44 -17.90 10.78
CA VAL A 201 5.66 -17.38 10.13
C VAL A 201 5.76 -17.85 8.67
N PHE A 202 5.48 -19.13 8.40
CA PHE A 202 5.42 -19.65 7.03
C PHE A 202 4.29 -19.03 6.20
N ASP A 203 3.15 -18.69 6.82
CA ASP A 203 2.05 -18.03 6.10
C ASP A 203 2.43 -16.61 5.68
N ILE A 204 3.08 -15.85 6.57
CA ILE A 204 3.64 -14.52 6.25
C ILE A 204 4.64 -14.62 5.11
N ALA A 205 5.59 -15.57 5.17
CA ALA A 205 6.58 -15.76 4.12
C ALA A 205 5.91 -16.06 2.75
N ASN A 206 4.86 -16.88 2.74
CA ASN A 206 4.10 -17.16 1.51
C ASN A 206 3.42 -15.92 0.92
N ILE A 207 2.91 -15.02 1.77
CA ILE A 207 2.33 -13.75 1.32
C ILE A 207 3.40 -12.86 0.67
N VAL A 208 4.61 -12.83 1.24
CA VAL A 208 5.75 -12.11 0.65
C VAL A 208 6.16 -12.73 -0.70
N PHE A 209 6.23 -14.06 -0.82
CA PHE A 209 6.50 -14.74 -2.10
C PHE A 209 5.41 -14.54 -3.16
N ASP A 210 4.20 -14.17 -2.75
CA ASP A 210 3.11 -13.77 -3.64
C ASP A 210 3.26 -12.33 -4.14
N HIS A 211 4.24 -11.59 -3.62
CA HIS A 211 4.46 -10.17 -3.86
C HIS A 211 3.24 -9.32 -3.51
N ALA A 212 2.60 -9.62 -2.37
CA ALA A 212 1.65 -8.69 -1.78
C ALA A 212 2.33 -7.36 -1.45
N ASP A 213 1.63 -6.25 -1.66
CA ASP A 213 2.16 -4.92 -1.36
C ASP A 213 2.18 -4.67 0.13
N ALA A 214 1.14 -5.10 0.84
CA ALA A 214 1.04 -4.92 2.27
C ALA A 214 0.39 -6.12 2.97
N ILE A 215 0.80 -6.34 4.22
CA ILE A 215 0.14 -7.22 5.17
C ILE A 215 -0.59 -6.34 6.18
N LEU A 216 -1.90 -6.52 6.31
CA LEU A 216 -2.74 -5.77 7.24
C LEU A 216 -3.07 -6.63 8.46
N LEU A 217 -2.56 -6.24 9.62
CA LEU A 217 -2.86 -6.82 10.91
C LEU A 217 -4.20 -6.29 11.41
N GLY A 218 -5.07 -7.20 11.87
CA GLY A 218 -6.40 -6.89 12.37
C GLY A 218 -6.41 -6.82 13.90
N ASN A 219 -7.05 -7.80 14.52
CA ASN A 219 -7.23 -7.86 15.96
C ASN A 219 -5.91 -7.96 16.73
N GLU A 220 -4.84 -8.44 16.10
CA GLU A 220 -3.49 -8.52 16.65
C GLU A 220 -2.99 -7.17 17.14
N THR A 221 -3.33 -6.09 16.42
CA THR A 221 -2.95 -4.71 16.77
C THR A 221 -4.07 -3.95 17.44
N ALA A 222 -5.32 -4.17 17.03
CA ALA A 222 -6.46 -3.42 17.55
C ALA A 222 -6.80 -3.76 19.01
N THR A 223 -6.78 -5.05 19.37
CA THR A 223 -7.23 -5.55 20.69
C THR A 223 -6.32 -6.62 21.28
N GLY A 224 -5.13 -6.81 20.70
CA GLY A 224 -4.14 -7.77 21.17
C GLY A 224 -3.37 -7.26 22.38
N ASP A 225 -2.78 -8.20 23.12
CA ASP A 225 -1.94 -7.91 24.29
C ASP A 225 -0.53 -7.42 23.88
N TYR A 226 -0.08 -7.74 22.66
CA TYR A 226 1.28 -7.46 22.14
C TYR A 226 1.27 -6.81 20.74
N PRO A 227 0.67 -5.61 20.58
CA PRO A 227 0.46 -5.02 19.26
C PRO A 227 1.77 -4.57 18.57
N THR A 228 2.75 -4.11 19.34
CA THR A 228 4.07 -3.70 18.80
C THR A 228 4.87 -4.91 18.33
N GLU A 229 4.89 -5.97 19.13
CA GLU A 229 5.63 -7.20 18.85
C GLU A 229 5.05 -7.94 17.65
N ALA A 230 3.72 -7.93 17.49
CA ALA A 230 3.08 -8.49 16.28
C ALA A 230 3.59 -7.81 15.00
N VAL A 231 3.69 -6.47 15.00
CA VAL A 231 4.24 -5.70 13.85
C VAL A 231 5.73 -5.98 13.64
N GLU A 232 6.49 -6.12 14.73
CA GLU A 232 7.91 -6.43 14.68
C GLU A 232 8.16 -7.82 14.08
N VAL A 233 7.38 -8.83 14.48
CA VAL A 233 7.45 -10.19 13.94
C VAL A 233 7.17 -10.21 12.44
N VAL A 234 6.12 -9.53 11.96
CA VAL A 234 5.85 -9.41 10.51
C VAL A 234 7.04 -8.75 9.82
N SER A 235 7.53 -7.63 10.33
CA SER A 235 8.63 -6.88 9.71
C SER A 235 9.92 -7.70 9.63
N LYS A 236 10.29 -8.43 10.70
CA LYS A 236 11.45 -9.33 10.72
C LYS A 236 11.28 -10.46 9.70
N THR A 237 10.09 -11.06 9.63
CA THR A 237 9.80 -12.16 8.71
C THR A 237 9.86 -11.70 7.25
N VAL A 238 9.31 -10.52 6.95
CA VAL A 238 9.39 -9.90 5.63
C VAL A 238 10.85 -9.67 5.22
N ILE A 239 11.66 -9.03 6.07
CA ILE A 239 13.07 -8.76 5.79
C ILE A 239 13.85 -10.06 5.55
N ALA A 240 13.64 -11.07 6.40
CA ALA A 240 14.29 -12.37 6.26
C ALA A 240 13.90 -13.06 4.95
N THR A 241 12.60 -13.07 4.62
CA THR A 241 12.08 -13.71 3.39
C THR A 241 12.61 -13.00 2.14
N GLU A 242 12.55 -11.67 2.11
CA GLU A 242 13.00 -10.86 0.99
C GLU A 242 14.51 -10.96 0.72
N SER A 243 15.32 -11.29 1.73
CA SER A 243 16.77 -11.47 1.57
C SER A 243 17.14 -12.65 0.67
N LEU A 244 16.23 -13.61 0.49
CA LEU A 244 16.38 -14.75 -0.40
C LEU A 244 15.69 -14.56 -1.76
N MET A 245 14.91 -13.48 -1.92
CA MET A 245 14.15 -13.26 -3.14
C MET A 245 15.00 -12.59 -4.21
N GLU A 246 15.15 -13.28 -5.33
CA GLU A 246 15.72 -12.73 -6.56
C GLU A 246 14.65 -12.03 -7.41
N ILE A 247 15.07 -11.21 -8.38
CA ILE A 247 14.15 -10.69 -9.39
C ILE A 247 13.51 -11.88 -10.10
N THR A 248 12.20 -12.04 -9.91
CA THR A 248 11.50 -13.17 -10.52
C THR A 248 11.64 -13.15 -12.05
N ASP A 249 11.74 -14.32 -12.69
CA ASP A 249 11.64 -14.46 -14.14
C ASP A 249 10.19 -14.58 -14.64
N ARG A 250 9.22 -14.50 -13.73
CA ARG A 250 7.80 -14.54 -14.09
C ARG A 250 7.52 -13.47 -15.15
N PRO A 251 6.87 -13.81 -16.26
CA PRO A 251 6.55 -12.83 -17.29
C PRO A 251 5.65 -11.75 -16.69
N ILE A 252 5.99 -10.49 -16.87
CA ILE A 252 5.10 -9.38 -16.53
C ILE A 252 4.08 -9.28 -17.64
N LYS A 253 2.80 -9.36 -17.29
CA LYS A 253 1.71 -9.10 -18.24
C LYS A 253 1.28 -7.66 -18.05
N VAL A 254 1.21 -6.91 -19.14
CA VAL A 254 0.64 -5.56 -19.17
C VAL A 254 -0.86 -5.72 -19.32
N GLY A 255 -1.63 -5.21 -18.36
CA GLY A 255 -3.09 -5.26 -18.39
C GLY A 255 -3.73 -4.18 -19.25
N PHE A 256 -5.03 -4.33 -19.48
CA PHE A 256 -5.84 -3.33 -20.15
C PHE A 256 -5.87 -2.02 -19.35
N GLY A 257 -5.70 -0.89 -20.04
CA GLY A 257 -5.78 0.46 -19.44
C GLY A 257 -4.47 0.99 -18.85
N GLN A 258 -3.39 0.20 -18.82
CA GLN A 258 -2.08 0.72 -18.43
C GLN A 258 -1.52 1.69 -19.48
N PRO A 259 -0.89 2.82 -19.09
CA PRO A 259 -0.20 3.69 -20.04
C PRO A 259 0.94 2.94 -20.73
N PRO A 260 0.92 2.76 -22.06
CA PRO A 260 1.83 1.83 -22.75
C PRO A 260 3.29 2.24 -22.62
N ASN A 261 3.59 3.55 -22.70
CA ASN A 261 4.95 4.06 -22.59
C ASN A 261 5.53 3.85 -21.18
N THR A 262 4.74 4.16 -20.16
CA THR A 262 5.13 3.96 -18.76
C THR A 262 5.28 2.48 -18.42
N ALA A 263 4.40 1.63 -18.97
CA ALA A 263 4.50 0.18 -18.83
C ALA A 263 5.78 -0.39 -19.44
N ALA A 264 6.10 0.03 -20.67
CA ALA A 264 7.35 -0.35 -21.34
C ALA A 264 8.58 0.16 -20.58
N LEU A 265 8.51 1.37 -20.02
CA LEU A 265 9.57 1.95 -19.20
C LEU A 265 9.83 1.11 -17.94
N ALA A 266 8.80 0.80 -17.16
CA ALA A 266 8.95 0.01 -15.94
C ALA A 266 9.45 -1.41 -16.23
N TYR A 267 8.99 -2.01 -17.33
CA TYR A 267 9.50 -3.29 -17.81
C TYR A 267 10.99 -3.20 -18.18
N SER A 268 11.41 -2.11 -18.83
CA SER A 268 12.81 -1.87 -19.20
C SER A 268 13.69 -1.70 -17.97
N ILE A 269 13.22 -0.97 -16.95
CA ILE A 269 13.92 -0.82 -15.67
C ILE A 269 14.21 -2.19 -15.07
N ARG A 270 13.20 -3.06 -14.95
CA ARG A 270 13.36 -4.41 -14.41
C ARG A 270 14.45 -5.22 -15.13
N HIS A 271 14.60 -5.06 -16.44
CA HIS A 271 15.67 -5.72 -17.21
C HIS A 271 17.03 -5.08 -17.00
N ILE A 272 17.10 -3.76 -16.86
CA ILE A 272 18.36 -3.06 -16.54
C ILE A 272 18.93 -3.55 -15.21
N LEU A 273 18.07 -3.74 -14.19
CA LEU A 273 18.49 -4.24 -12.88
C LEU A 273 19.11 -5.64 -12.93
N LYS A 274 18.73 -6.47 -13.92
CA LYS A 274 19.35 -7.80 -14.14
C LYS A 274 20.77 -7.72 -14.72
N MET A 275 21.15 -6.58 -15.30
CA MET A 275 22.41 -6.40 -16.02
C MET A 275 23.37 -5.43 -15.33
N GLN A 276 22.85 -4.53 -14.51
CA GLN A 276 23.60 -3.49 -13.82
C GLN A 276 23.16 -3.39 -12.37
N GLU A 277 24.12 -3.16 -11.48
CA GLU A 277 23.84 -2.82 -10.09
C GLU A 277 23.26 -1.40 -10.03
N ILE A 278 21.96 -1.31 -9.76
CA ILE A 278 21.23 -0.06 -9.52
C ILE A 278 20.82 -0.04 -8.06
N ALA A 279 21.29 0.96 -7.31
CA ALA A 279 21.01 1.08 -5.88
C ALA A 279 19.57 1.49 -5.59
N ALA A 280 18.97 2.33 -6.45
CA ALA A 280 17.59 2.79 -6.29
C ALA A 280 16.96 3.27 -7.61
N VAL A 281 15.63 3.32 -7.64
CA VAL A 281 14.84 3.99 -8.69
C VAL A 281 14.13 5.19 -8.07
N GLY A 282 14.46 6.41 -8.51
CA GLY A 282 13.75 7.63 -8.14
C GLY A 282 12.61 7.94 -9.09
N VAL A 283 11.47 8.36 -8.56
CA VAL A 283 10.30 8.75 -9.33
C VAL A 283 9.76 10.04 -8.73
N TYR A 284 9.67 11.10 -9.51
CA TYR A 284 8.85 12.26 -9.14
C TYR A 284 7.50 12.14 -9.85
N SER A 285 6.40 12.25 -9.12
CA SER A 285 5.06 12.24 -9.70
C SER A 285 4.04 13.02 -8.88
N GLN A 286 3.06 13.61 -9.56
CA GLN A 286 1.90 14.25 -8.92
C GLN A 286 0.80 13.22 -8.60
N THR A 287 0.82 12.06 -9.26
CA THR A 287 -0.11 10.95 -9.03
C THR A 287 0.64 9.72 -8.56
N THR A 288 -0.09 8.67 -8.16
CA THR A 288 0.53 7.41 -7.71
C THR A 288 0.84 6.45 -8.86
N ALA A 289 0.41 6.76 -10.09
CA ALA A 289 0.37 5.81 -11.21
C ALA A 289 1.76 5.30 -11.63
N THR A 290 2.73 6.19 -11.79
CA THR A 290 4.08 5.81 -12.24
C THR A 290 4.79 4.96 -11.18
N ALA A 291 4.75 5.39 -9.92
CA ALA A 291 5.37 4.64 -8.82
C ALA A 291 4.71 3.27 -8.62
N GLY A 292 3.37 3.21 -8.68
CA GLY A 292 2.63 1.95 -8.60
C GLY A 292 2.98 0.99 -9.73
N LEU A 293 3.07 1.48 -10.97
CA LEU A 293 3.40 0.64 -12.11
C LEU A 293 4.84 0.08 -12.03
N ILE A 294 5.80 0.88 -11.56
CA ILE A 294 7.17 0.42 -11.32
C ILE A 294 7.20 -0.62 -10.19
N ALA A 295 6.49 -0.37 -9.07
CA ALA A 295 6.38 -1.33 -7.97
C ALA A 295 5.81 -2.68 -8.42
N LYS A 296 4.83 -2.66 -9.33
CA LYS A 296 4.23 -3.87 -9.92
C LYS A 296 5.07 -4.58 -10.96
N ASN A 297 6.26 -4.07 -11.27
CA ASN A 297 7.28 -4.84 -11.98
C ASN A 297 8.17 -5.67 -11.04
N TRP A 298 7.93 -5.62 -9.73
CA TRP A 298 8.62 -6.41 -8.70
C TRP A 298 10.14 -6.34 -8.84
N ILE A 299 10.63 -5.10 -8.88
CA ILE A 299 12.07 -4.81 -8.95
C ILE A 299 12.74 -5.09 -7.59
N ASP A 300 14.04 -5.38 -7.60
CA ASP A 300 14.83 -5.76 -6.44
C ASP A 300 15.59 -4.63 -5.75
N CYS A 301 15.32 -3.37 -6.14
CA CYS A 301 15.87 -2.19 -5.48
C CYS A 301 14.74 -1.30 -4.93
N PRO A 302 15.03 -0.42 -3.94
CA PRO A 302 14.07 0.53 -3.41
C PRO A 302 13.61 1.56 -4.45
N ILE A 303 12.33 1.91 -4.40
CA ILE A 303 11.72 2.95 -5.23
C ILE A 303 11.54 4.21 -4.38
N LEU A 304 12.35 5.24 -4.60
CA LEU A 304 12.18 6.55 -3.98
C LEU A 304 11.08 7.32 -4.72
N ALA A 305 9.88 7.37 -4.15
CA ALA A 305 8.75 8.09 -4.74
C ALA A 305 8.62 9.49 -4.12
N LEU A 306 8.67 10.52 -4.97
CA LEU A 306 8.69 11.92 -4.58
C LEU A 306 7.46 12.63 -5.12
N SER A 307 6.82 13.44 -4.28
CA SER A 307 5.69 14.27 -4.68
C SER A 307 5.63 15.55 -3.86
N ASN A 308 5.05 16.59 -4.43
CA ASN A 308 4.73 17.83 -3.71
C ASN A 308 3.39 17.75 -2.95
N ILE A 309 2.58 16.73 -3.24
CA ILE A 309 1.24 16.54 -2.67
C ILE A 309 1.34 15.56 -1.49
N PRO A 310 1.07 15.98 -0.24
CA PRO A 310 1.20 15.13 0.95
C PRO A 310 0.37 13.83 0.88
N THR A 311 -0.88 13.92 0.41
CA THR A 311 -1.77 12.75 0.27
C THR A 311 -1.22 11.73 -0.71
N THR A 312 -0.66 12.15 -1.84
CA THR A 312 0.02 11.26 -2.81
C THR A 312 1.23 10.56 -2.17
N VAL A 313 2.04 11.29 -1.39
CA VAL A 313 3.19 10.70 -0.65
C VAL A 313 2.73 9.59 0.28
N ARG A 314 1.68 9.84 1.07
CA ARG A 314 1.13 8.84 2.00
C ARG A 314 0.49 7.67 1.27
N GLN A 315 -0.28 7.90 0.20
CA GLN A 315 -0.86 6.83 -0.60
C GLN A 315 0.21 5.85 -1.09
N MET A 316 1.30 6.36 -1.68
CA MET A 316 2.39 5.50 -2.16
C MET A 316 3.10 4.71 -1.04
N GLY A 317 2.89 5.05 0.23
CA GLY A 317 3.48 4.37 1.38
C GLY A 317 3.09 2.89 1.51
N ILE A 318 1.95 2.47 0.95
CA ILE A 318 1.50 1.07 0.98
C ILE A 318 2.00 0.23 -0.21
N TYR A 319 2.73 0.81 -1.16
CA TYR A 319 3.20 0.10 -2.36
C TYR A 319 4.48 -0.70 -2.07
N HIS A 320 4.56 -1.89 -2.67
CA HIS A 320 5.71 -2.78 -2.50
C HIS A 320 7.03 -2.07 -2.88
N GLY A 321 7.99 -2.01 -1.95
CA GLY A 321 9.33 -1.48 -2.18
C GLY A 321 9.42 0.04 -2.33
N VAL A 322 8.31 0.76 -2.17
CA VAL A 322 8.27 2.21 -2.28
C VAL A 322 8.64 2.88 -0.96
N VAL A 323 9.56 3.83 -1.01
CA VAL A 323 9.90 4.76 0.07
C VAL A 323 9.48 6.15 -0.40
N SER A 324 8.37 6.65 0.12
CA SER A 324 7.84 7.94 -0.31
C SER A 324 8.37 9.09 0.53
N ARG A 325 8.68 10.23 -0.11
CA ARG A 325 9.09 11.48 0.56
C ARG A 325 8.47 12.69 -0.12
N GLN A 326 8.14 13.70 0.69
CA GLN A 326 7.68 14.96 0.14
C GLN A 326 8.86 15.75 -0.45
N MET A 327 8.65 16.36 -1.61
CA MET A 327 9.61 17.21 -2.28
C MET A 327 8.87 18.37 -2.95
N LYS A 328 9.49 19.56 -3.06
CA LYS A 328 8.92 20.65 -3.85
C LYS A 328 8.83 20.26 -5.33
N ALA A 329 7.82 20.79 -6.02
CA ALA A 329 7.67 20.57 -7.45
C ALA A 329 8.90 21.15 -8.19
N PRO A 330 9.67 20.33 -8.94
CA PRO A 330 10.86 20.79 -9.62
C PRO A 330 10.48 21.65 -10.83
N THR A 331 11.21 22.73 -11.08
CA THR A 331 10.97 23.63 -12.22
C THR A 331 11.67 23.17 -13.50
N SER A 332 12.67 22.30 -13.37
CA SER A 332 13.46 21.77 -14.48
C SER A 332 13.89 20.32 -14.23
N THR A 333 14.21 19.60 -15.31
CA THR A 333 14.75 18.23 -15.21
C THR A 333 16.06 18.18 -14.42
N ALA A 334 16.93 19.18 -14.57
CA ALA A 334 18.19 19.25 -13.82
C ALA A 334 17.96 19.41 -12.31
N GLU A 335 17.00 20.25 -11.91
CA GLU A 335 16.61 20.42 -10.52
C GLU A 335 16.01 19.14 -9.94
N MET A 336 15.17 18.45 -10.72
CA MET A 336 14.56 17.17 -10.31
C MET A 336 15.63 16.11 -10.06
N LEU A 337 16.58 15.91 -10.99
CA LEU A 337 17.68 14.95 -10.83
C LEU A 337 18.49 15.27 -9.55
N THR A 338 18.93 16.53 -9.41
CA THR A 338 19.75 16.97 -8.28
C THR A 338 19.04 16.76 -6.94
N SER A 339 17.76 17.15 -6.86
CA SER A 339 16.98 17.05 -5.63
C SER A 339 16.64 15.60 -5.28
N THR A 340 16.30 14.79 -6.28
CA THR A 340 16.04 13.34 -6.11
C THR A 340 17.26 12.64 -5.54
N THR A 341 18.43 12.87 -6.14
CA THR A 341 19.72 12.35 -5.67
C THR A 341 20.06 12.84 -4.26
N SER A 342 19.81 14.12 -3.97
CA SER A 342 20.09 14.69 -2.65
C SER A 342 19.23 14.05 -1.56
N ILE A 343 17.93 13.87 -1.82
CA ILE A 343 17.01 13.20 -0.89
C ILE A 343 17.42 11.74 -0.72
N ALA A 344 17.72 11.02 -1.81
CA ALA A 344 18.14 9.62 -1.77
C ALA A 344 19.38 9.41 -0.87
N LYS A 345 20.37 10.31 -0.96
CA LYS A 345 21.54 10.31 -0.06
C LYS A 345 21.17 10.59 1.38
N GLN A 346 20.34 11.61 1.63
CA GLN A 346 19.96 12.02 2.98
C GLN A 346 19.28 10.89 3.77
N ILE A 347 18.47 10.08 3.11
CA ILE A 347 17.77 8.95 3.73
C ILE A 347 18.56 7.64 3.64
N GLY A 348 19.78 7.66 3.09
CA GLY A 348 20.68 6.50 3.04
C GLY A 348 20.30 5.42 2.03
N LEU A 349 19.55 5.74 0.97
CA LEU A 349 19.24 4.79 -0.12
C LEU A 349 20.40 4.62 -1.10
N VAL A 350 21.24 5.65 -1.27
CA VAL A 350 22.37 5.64 -2.21
C VAL A 350 23.59 6.31 -1.58
N ALA A 351 24.77 5.85 -1.98
CA ALA A 351 26.08 6.41 -1.64
C ALA A 351 26.80 6.95 -2.88
N PRO A 352 27.83 7.81 -2.72
CA PRO A 352 28.70 8.19 -3.83
C PRO A 352 29.33 6.95 -4.50
N GLY A 353 29.26 6.89 -5.83
CA GLY A 353 29.69 5.75 -6.65
C GLY A 353 28.54 4.85 -7.10
N ASP A 354 27.40 4.86 -6.41
CA ASP A 354 26.23 4.06 -6.79
C ASP A 354 25.60 4.57 -8.10
N ARG A 355 24.85 3.70 -8.76
CA ARG A 355 24.00 4.07 -9.90
C ARG A 355 22.54 4.14 -9.48
N MET A 356 21.85 5.15 -9.95
CA MET A 356 20.44 5.37 -9.70
C MET A 356 19.71 5.62 -11.02
N ILE A 357 18.51 5.08 -11.16
CA ILE A 357 17.62 5.41 -12.27
C ILE A 357 16.66 6.48 -11.78
N VAL A 358 16.52 7.60 -12.50
CA VAL A 358 15.50 8.61 -12.22
C VAL A 358 14.48 8.60 -13.35
N VAL A 359 13.23 8.36 -13.00
CA VAL A 359 12.08 8.29 -13.90
C VAL A 359 11.27 9.56 -13.81
N SER A 360 10.89 10.09 -14.98
CA SER A 360 10.11 11.31 -15.05
C SER A 360 9.24 11.39 -16.29
N GLU A 361 8.24 12.26 -16.19
CA GLU A 361 7.51 12.83 -17.30
C GLU A 361 8.33 13.96 -17.93
N LEU A 362 8.52 13.93 -19.24
CA LEU A 362 9.18 14.98 -20.01
C LEU A 362 8.29 15.42 -21.19
N PRO A 363 7.99 16.73 -21.35
CA PRO A 363 8.35 17.83 -20.45
C PRO A 363 7.62 17.73 -19.10
N LEU A 364 8.13 18.42 -18.08
CA LEU A 364 7.54 18.38 -16.73
C LEU A 364 6.21 19.12 -16.68
N HIS A 365 5.34 18.67 -15.77
CA HIS A 365 4.05 19.29 -15.45
C HIS A 365 3.03 19.25 -16.60
N THR A 366 3.09 18.25 -17.49
CA THR A 366 2.03 18.05 -18.49
C THR A 366 0.83 17.29 -17.90
N GLY A 367 0.98 16.67 -16.73
CA GLY A 367 -0.06 15.85 -16.10
C GLY A 367 -0.18 14.45 -16.72
N GLU A 368 0.76 14.11 -17.61
CA GLU A 368 0.88 12.81 -18.24
C GLU A 368 1.69 11.84 -17.37
N ASN A 369 1.70 10.56 -17.76
CA ASN A 369 2.51 9.55 -17.08
C ASN A 369 3.97 9.62 -17.54
N ALA A 370 4.88 9.08 -16.72
CA ALA A 370 6.30 9.09 -17.05
C ALA A 370 6.59 8.39 -18.38
N ASN A 371 7.46 9.02 -19.16
CA ASN A 371 7.82 8.60 -20.52
C ASN A 371 9.35 8.53 -20.73
N ALA A 372 10.15 8.91 -19.74
CA ALA A 372 11.61 8.90 -19.83
C ALA A 372 12.25 8.48 -18.50
N PHE A 373 13.47 7.94 -18.59
CA PHE A 373 14.34 7.75 -17.44
C PHE A 373 15.79 8.06 -17.80
N VAL A 374 16.57 8.43 -16.78
CA VAL A 374 18.01 8.66 -16.88
C VAL A 374 18.70 7.74 -15.89
N ILE A 375 19.83 7.15 -16.30
CA ILE A 375 20.73 6.43 -15.39
C ILE A 375 21.85 7.39 -15.00
N GLU A 376 21.96 7.70 -13.72
CA GLU A 376 22.97 8.60 -13.18
C GLU A 376 23.92 7.83 -12.25
N THR A 377 25.22 8.17 -12.29
CA THR A 377 26.17 7.75 -11.25
C THR A 377 26.27 8.84 -10.21
N ILE A 378 25.99 8.49 -8.97
CA ILE A 378 25.94 9.40 -7.84
C ILE A 378 27.35 9.90 -7.53
N ARG A 379 27.56 11.21 -7.57
CA ARG A 379 28.86 11.86 -7.28
C ARG A 379 29.04 12.22 -5.83
#